data_AF-A0A535I0T3-F1
#
_entry.id   AF-A0A535I0T3-F1
#
_cell.length_a   1.000
_cell.length_b   1.000
_cell.length_c   1.000
_cell.angle_alpha   90.00
_cell.angle_beta   90.00
_cell.angle_gamma   90.00
#
_symmetry.space_group_name_H-M   'P 1'
#
loop_
_entity.id
_entity.type
_entity.pdbx_description
1 polymer ?
#
loop_
_entity_poly.entity_id
_entity_poly.type
_entity_poly.pdbx_seq_one_letter_code
_entity_poly.pdbx_strand_id
1 'polypeptide(L)'
;MTVADPDNVTRRREARRWTVQPRVTNRPPCPPQVPAPIRTDYLEACLVFDDSPKASAALSRRALQHILRDAAKVKPGNLADEIDQALASKTLQSSVAESLDAVRHIGNFAAHPTKSKNTGEVIDVLPGEAEWNLDVVEALFDVYYVQPAILAVKKAAINAKLAEAGKPSIS
;
A
#
# COMPACT_ATOMS: atom_id res chain seq x y z
N MET A 1 -26.65 40.61 50.16
CA MET A 1 -25.38 40.01 50.63
C MET A 1 -25.64 38.51 50.70
N THR A 2 -25.50 37.85 49.56
CA THR A 2 -25.81 36.42 49.40
C THR A 2 -24.48 35.68 49.43
N VAL A 3 -24.33 34.82 50.43
CA VAL A 3 -23.10 34.07 50.71
C VAL A 3 -22.85 33.12 49.53
N ALA A 4 -21.68 33.25 48.90
CA ALA A 4 -21.23 32.32 47.87
C ALA A 4 -20.96 30.95 48.52
N ASP A 5 -21.50 29.89 47.90
CA ASP A 5 -21.28 28.49 48.23
C ASP A 5 -19.78 28.13 48.07
N PRO A 6 -19.08 27.73 49.15
CA PRO A 6 -17.64 27.47 49.12
C PRO A 6 -17.24 26.17 48.39
N ASP A 7 -18.20 25.34 47.96
CA ASP A 7 -17.91 23.99 47.43
C ASP A 7 -17.57 23.94 45.94
N ASN A 8 -17.48 25.08 45.24
CA ASN A 8 -17.26 25.10 43.78
C ASN A 8 -15.78 25.22 43.34
N VAL A 9 -14.80 25.08 44.25
CA VAL A 9 -13.37 25.32 43.94
C VAL A 9 -12.51 24.06 44.05
N THR A 10 -12.99 22.84 43.75
CA THR A 10 -12.05 21.70 43.60
C THR A 10 -12.54 20.48 42.82
N ARG A 11 -13.21 20.62 41.67
CA ARG A 11 -13.18 19.52 40.68
C ARG A 11 -11.85 19.52 39.93
N ARG A 12 -10.79 19.03 40.59
CA ARG A 12 -9.56 18.61 39.89
C ARG A 12 -9.99 17.56 38.86
N ARG A 13 -9.90 17.87 37.57
CA ARG A 13 -10.06 16.88 36.51
C ARG A 13 -9.04 15.78 36.79
N GLU A 14 -9.49 14.60 37.18
CA GLU A 14 -8.61 13.43 37.27
C GLU A 14 -7.91 13.28 35.92
N ALA A 15 -6.59 13.40 35.93
CA ALA A 15 -5.78 13.25 34.74
C ALA A 15 -5.95 11.81 34.26
N ARG A 16 -6.69 11.61 33.18
CA ARG A 16 -6.86 10.28 32.56
C ARG A 16 -5.47 9.76 32.19
N ARG A 17 -5.00 8.77 32.92
CA ARG A 17 -3.72 8.09 32.65
C ARG A 17 -3.98 7.03 31.59
N TRP A 18 -3.43 7.23 30.40
CA TRP A 18 -3.50 6.26 29.31
C TRP A 18 -2.17 5.53 29.19
N THR A 19 -2.23 4.22 29.08
CA THR A 19 -1.07 3.42 28.68
C THR A 19 -1.00 3.43 27.17
N VAL A 20 0.05 4.02 26.60
CA VAL A 20 0.31 4.01 25.16
C VAL A 20 1.24 2.83 24.86
N GLN A 21 0.82 1.95 23.96
CA GLN A 21 1.64 0.86 23.47
C GLN A 21 2.24 1.23 22.10
N PRO A 22 3.41 0.66 21.72
CA PRO A 22 3.90 0.77 20.36
C PRO A 22 2.84 0.25 19.40
N ARG A 23 2.63 0.98 18.30
CA ARG A 23 1.76 0.52 17.24
C ARG A 23 2.46 -0.61 16.48
N VAL A 24 1.73 -1.69 16.27
CA VAL A 24 2.19 -2.86 15.50
C VAL A 24 1.20 -3.10 14.37
N THR A 25 1.68 -3.65 13.26
CA THR A 25 0.84 -4.05 12.14
C THR A 25 0.86 -5.57 12.05
N ASN A 26 -0.23 -6.19 11.63
CA ASN A 26 -0.27 -7.63 11.37
C ASN A 26 0.19 -7.96 9.93
N ARG A 27 0.86 -7.01 9.27
CA ARG A 27 1.27 -7.06 7.86
C ARG A 27 2.73 -7.47 7.74
N PRO A 28 3.13 -8.14 6.65
CA PRO A 28 4.51 -8.53 6.44
C PRO A 28 5.44 -7.30 6.41
N PRO A 29 6.71 -7.44 6.83
CA PRO A 29 7.66 -6.35 6.74
C PRO A 29 7.96 -6.00 5.27
N CYS A 30 8.12 -4.71 4.99
CA CYS A 30 8.47 -4.25 3.64
C CYS A 30 9.84 -4.80 3.19
N PRO A 31 9.93 -5.50 2.04
CA PRO A 31 11.19 -6.10 1.58
C PRO A 31 12.31 -5.06 1.40
N PRO A 32 13.58 -5.38 1.70
CA PRO A 32 14.68 -4.41 1.64
C PRO A 32 14.98 -3.88 0.23
N GLN A 33 14.55 -4.61 -0.82
CA GLN A 33 14.74 -4.23 -2.23
C GLN A 33 13.82 -3.08 -2.67
N VAL A 34 12.75 -2.80 -1.90
CA VAL A 34 11.77 -1.77 -2.24
C VAL A 34 12.35 -0.36 -1.99
N PRO A 35 12.25 0.57 -2.96
CA PRO A 35 12.70 1.95 -2.82
C PRO A 35 12.07 2.68 -1.62
N ALA A 36 12.82 3.62 -1.04
CA ALA A 36 12.41 4.36 0.15
C ALA A 36 11.05 5.07 0.04
N PRO A 37 10.70 5.78 -1.06
CA PRO A 37 9.41 6.46 -1.16
C PRO A 37 8.21 5.50 -1.07
N ILE A 38 8.33 4.35 -1.73
CA ILE A 38 7.30 3.31 -1.77
C ILE A 38 7.20 2.61 -0.40
N ARG A 39 8.35 2.35 0.22
CA ARG A 39 8.41 1.78 1.58
C ARG A 39 7.69 2.66 2.59
N THR A 40 7.94 3.97 2.58
CA THR A 40 7.30 4.90 3.51
C THR A 40 5.78 4.86 3.35
N ASP A 41 5.29 4.96 2.11
CA ASP A 41 3.85 4.91 1.83
C ASP A 41 3.20 3.60 2.32
N TYR A 42 3.84 2.47 2.06
CA TYR A 42 3.35 1.15 2.51
C TYR A 42 3.32 1.04 4.04
N LEU A 43 4.40 1.42 4.72
CA LEU A 43 4.48 1.34 6.18
C LEU A 43 3.46 2.26 6.85
N GLU A 44 3.27 3.48 6.33
CA GLU A 44 2.24 4.39 6.80
C GLU A 44 0.84 3.81 6.56
N ALA A 45 0.59 3.22 5.38
CA ALA A 45 -0.69 2.59 5.07
C ALA A 45 -1.02 1.46 6.05
N CYS A 46 -0.09 0.55 6.30
CA CYS A 46 -0.27 -0.53 7.28
C CYS A 46 -0.50 0.01 8.70
N LEU A 47 0.15 1.11 9.06
CA LEU A 47 0.06 1.70 10.41
C LEU A 47 -1.31 2.34 10.68
N VAL A 48 -1.93 2.94 9.66
CA VAL A 48 -3.20 3.65 9.79
C VAL A 48 -4.41 2.80 9.41
N PHE A 49 -4.21 1.57 8.95
CA PHE A 49 -5.29 0.68 8.49
C PHE A 49 -6.41 0.53 9.52
N ASP A 50 -6.06 0.21 10.77
CA ASP A 50 -7.04 0.00 11.86
C ASP A 50 -7.72 1.29 12.33
N ASP A 51 -7.05 2.45 12.19
CA ASP A 51 -7.64 3.75 12.58
C ASP A 51 -8.48 4.37 11.46
N SER A 52 -8.05 4.20 10.21
CA SER A 52 -8.67 4.80 9.04
C SER A 52 -8.37 3.98 7.78
N PRO A 53 -9.26 3.05 7.42
CA PRO A 53 -9.20 2.33 6.15
C PRO A 53 -9.13 3.27 4.95
N LYS A 54 -9.82 4.41 5.01
CA LYS A 54 -9.77 5.44 3.98
C LYS A 54 -8.37 6.03 3.79
N ALA A 55 -7.68 6.37 4.89
CA ALA A 55 -6.31 6.88 4.82
C ALA A 55 -5.36 5.79 4.30
N SER A 56 -5.50 4.55 4.79
CA SER A 56 -4.73 3.41 4.30
C SER A 56 -4.92 3.20 2.81
N ALA A 57 -6.15 3.21 2.30
CA ALA A 57 -6.42 3.04 0.88
C ALA A 57 -5.80 4.16 0.02
N ALA A 58 -5.82 5.42 0.50
CA ALA A 58 -5.18 6.52 -0.20
C ALA A 58 -3.65 6.37 -0.27
N LEU A 59 -3.02 5.97 0.84
CA LEU A 59 -1.58 5.73 0.91
C LEU A 59 -1.16 4.52 0.04
N SER A 60 -1.90 3.40 0.11
CA SER A 60 -1.66 2.24 -0.74
C SER A 60 -1.78 2.59 -2.22
N ARG A 61 -2.76 3.41 -2.62
CA ARG A 61 -2.89 3.90 -4.01
C ARG A 61 -1.69 4.73 -4.44
N ARG A 62 -1.18 5.61 -3.58
CA ARG A 62 0.04 6.39 -3.85
C ARG A 62 1.25 5.46 -4.04
N ALA A 63 1.38 4.44 -3.18
CA ALA A 63 2.40 3.41 -3.31
C ALA A 63 2.28 2.66 -4.65
N LEU A 64 1.07 2.25 -5.06
CA LEU A 64 0.82 1.60 -6.35
C LEU A 64 1.28 2.47 -7.52
N GLN A 65 0.91 3.76 -7.56
CA GLN A 65 1.37 4.67 -8.61
C GLN A 65 2.90 4.74 -8.67
N HIS A 66 3.55 4.85 -7.51
CA HIS A 66 5.01 4.87 -7.43
C HIS A 66 5.64 3.56 -7.97
N ILE A 67 5.10 2.40 -7.60
CA ILE A 67 5.55 1.09 -8.10
C ILE A 67 5.40 1.00 -9.62
N LEU A 68 4.23 1.38 -10.15
CA LEU A 68 3.96 1.28 -11.59
C LEU A 68 4.88 2.20 -12.41
N ARG A 69 5.14 3.41 -11.92
CA ARG A 69 6.05 4.35 -12.60
C ARG A 69 7.51 3.92 -12.49
N ASP A 70 7.91 3.41 -11.33
CA ASP A 70 9.29 2.98 -11.08
C ASP A 70 9.63 1.66 -11.80
N ALA A 71 8.81 0.62 -11.65
CA ALA A 71 9.11 -0.71 -12.16
C ALA A 71 8.49 -0.98 -13.53
N ALA A 72 7.20 -0.70 -13.71
CA ALA A 72 6.50 -0.96 -14.97
C ALA A 72 6.71 0.14 -16.03
N LYS A 73 7.37 1.26 -15.66
CA LYS A 73 7.70 2.38 -16.54
C LYS A 73 6.49 2.96 -17.28
N VAL A 74 5.32 2.95 -16.63
CA VAL A 74 4.09 3.54 -17.17
C VAL A 74 4.20 5.05 -17.28
N LYS A 75 3.42 5.66 -18.17
CA LYS A 75 3.34 7.11 -18.28
C LYS A 75 2.54 7.66 -17.08
N PRO A 76 3.06 8.69 -16.38
CA PRO A 76 2.35 9.31 -15.27
C PRO A 76 0.98 9.86 -15.69
N GLY A 77 -0.03 9.58 -14.87
CA GLY A 77 -1.41 10.01 -15.08
C GLY A 77 -2.25 9.74 -13.83
N ASN A 78 -3.54 9.44 -14.05
CA ASN A 78 -4.38 8.90 -12.98
C ASN A 78 -4.01 7.41 -12.73
N LEU A 79 -4.32 6.88 -11.54
CA LEU A 79 -3.97 5.49 -11.20
C LEU A 79 -4.66 4.48 -12.13
N ALA A 80 -5.88 4.75 -12.60
CA ALA A 80 -6.62 3.83 -13.46
C ALA A 80 -5.94 3.63 -14.83
N ASP A 81 -5.53 4.74 -15.46
CA ASP A 81 -4.79 4.77 -16.73
C ASP A 81 -3.41 4.12 -16.59
N GLU A 82 -2.76 4.31 -15.43
CA GLU A 82 -1.49 3.67 -15.11
C GLU A 82 -1.63 2.15 -14.96
N ILE A 83 -2.70 1.69 -14.30
CA ILE A 83 -3.03 0.27 -14.21
C ILE A 83 -3.32 -0.31 -15.60
N ASP A 84 -4.13 0.36 -16.42
CA ASP A 84 -4.45 -0.10 -17.77
C ASP A 84 -3.20 -0.24 -18.64
N GLN A 85 -2.25 0.68 -18.53
CA GLN A 85 -0.94 0.58 -19.20
C GLN A 85 -0.12 -0.63 -18.70
N ALA A 86 -0.10 -0.87 -17.39
CA ALA A 86 0.61 -2.00 -16.81
C ALA A 86 0.00 -3.34 -17.25
N LEU A 87 -1.32 -3.46 -17.29
CA LEU A 87 -2.03 -4.64 -17.77
C LEU A 87 -1.80 -4.89 -19.27
N ALA A 88 -1.77 -3.83 -20.08
CA ALA A 88 -1.49 -3.91 -21.51
C ALA A 88 -0.08 -4.48 -21.81
N SER A 89 0.88 -4.33 -20.90
CA SER A 89 2.24 -4.86 -21.06
C SER A 89 2.32 -6.40 -21.06
N LYS A 90 1.30 -7.09 -20.50
CA LYS A 90 1.24 -8.56 -20.35
C LYS A 90 2.48 -9.19 -19.68
N THR A 91 3.21 -8.41 -18.89
CA THR A 91 4.39 -8.88 -18.14
C THR A 91 4.03 -9.49 -16.78
N LEU A 92 2.86 -9.13 -16.25
CA LEU A 92 2.36 -9.59 -14.96
C LEU A 92 1.77 -11.00 -15.07
N GLN A 93 1.91 -11.78 -14.00
CA GLN A 93 1.20 -13.05 -13.83
C GLN A 93 -0.31 -12.79 -13.74
N SER A 94 -1.12 -13.72 -14.26
CA SER A 94 -2.59 -13.56 -14.36
C SER A 94 -3.24 -13.18 -13.04
N SER A 95 -2.85 -13.82 -11.93
CA SER A 95 -3.40 -13.52 -10.60
C SER A 95 -3.13 -12.07 -10.16
N VAL A 96 -1.90 -11.58 -10.35
CA VAL A 96 -1.53 -10.21 -9.97
C VAL A 96 -2.21 -9.19 -10.88
N ALA A 97 -2.34 -9.50 -12.18
CA ALA A 97 -3.05 -8.68 -13.14
C ALA A 97 -4.55 -8.55 -12.79
N GLU A 98 -5.21 -9.65 -12.40
CA GLU A 98 -6.60 -9.65 -11.94
C GLU A 98 -6.77 -8.83 -10.66
N SER A 99 -5.87 -8.99 -9.69
CA SER A 99 -5.90 -8.20 -8.45
C SER A 99 -5.72 -6.71 -8.71
N LEU A 100 -4.82 -6.35 -9.63
CA LEU A 100 -4.57 -4.96 -10.01
C LEU A 100 -5.77 -4.35 -10.77
N ASP A 101 -6.41 -5.10 -11.67
CA ASP A 101 -7.63 -4.65 -12.33
C ASP A 101 -8.77 -4.43 -11.32
N ALA A 102 -8.91 -5.30 -10.32
CA ALA A 102 -9.88 -5.11 -9.24
C ALA A 102 -9.68 -3.78 -8.49
N VAL A 103 -8.43 -3.39 -8.20
CA VAL A 103 -8.13 -2.07 -7.59
C VAL A 103 -8.66 -0.92 -8.44
N ARG A 104 -8.52 -1.01 -9.76
CA ARG A 104 -9.01 -0.02 -10.72
C ARG A 104 -10.53 0.11 -10.66
N HIS A 105 -11.26 -1.01 -10.66
CA HIS A 105 -12.73 -1.02 -10.57
C HIS A 105 -13.22 -0.49 -9.22
N ILE A 106 -12.61 -0.92 -8.12
CA ILE A 106 -12.99 -0.48 -6.76
C ILE A 106 -12.72 1.02 -6.58
N GLY A 107 -11.56 1.51 -7.01
CA GLY A 107 -11.21 2.93 -6.93
C GLY A 107 -12.13 3.82 -7.76
N ASN A 108 -12.54 3.39 -8.95
CA ASN A 108 -13.50 4.12 -9.77
C ASN A 108 -14.90 4.17 -9.13
N PHE A 109 -15.32 3.11 -8.44
CA PHE A 109 -16.60 3.09 -7.71
C PHE A 109 -16.60 4.04 -6.50
N ALA A 110 -15.50 4.10 -5.75
CA ALA A 110 -15.35 4.98 -4.59
C ALA A 110 -15.15 6.46 -4.98
N ALA A 111 -14.44 6.74 -6.07
CA ALA A 111 -14.17 8.10 -6.55
C ALA A 111 -15.31 8.70 -7.39
N HIS A 112 -16.09 7.86 -8.08
CA HIS A 112 -17.27 8.25 -8.82
C HIS A 112 -18.45 7.37 -8.40
N PRO A 113 -19.26 7.81 -7.40
CA PRO A 113 -20.51 7.15 -7.05
C PRO A 113 -21.45 7.30 -8.25
N THR A 114 -21.35 6.36 -9.19
CA THR A 114 -22.17 6.37 -10.38
C THR A 114 -23.58 5.97 -9.95
N LYS A 115 -24.36 6.99 -9.61
CA LYS A 115 -25.82 7.00 -9.68
C LYS A 115 -26.53 5.97 -8.79
N SER A 116 -26.32 6.02 -7.48
CA SER A 116 -27.50 5.98 -6.60
C SER A 116 -28.07 7.40 -6.55
N LYS A 117 -28.98 7.70 -7.48
CA LYS A 117 -29.89 8.83 -7.32
C LYS A 117 -30.65 8.59 -6.01
N ASN A 118 -30.22 9.19 -4.89
CA ASN A 118 -31.05 9.60 -3.73
C ASN A 118 -30.33 9.75 -2.38
N THR A 119 -29.01 9.68 -2.25
CA THR A 119 -28.35 10.18 -1.02
C THR A 119 -27.00 10.77 -1.39
N GLY A 120 -26.74 12.02 -1.01
CA GLY A 120 -25.41 12.66 -1.14
C GLY A 120 -24.39 12.06 -0.17
N GLU A 121 -24.36 10.73 -0.08
CA GLU A 121 -23.59 9.96 0.86
C GLU A 121 -22.23 9.65 0.23
N VAL A 122 -21.18 10.16 0.87
CA VAL A 122 -19.81 9.76 0.54
C VAL A 122 -19.72 8.28 0.88
N ILE A 123 -19.66 7.41 -0.13
CA ILE A 123 -19.49 5.98 0.06
C ILE A 123 -18.16 5.81 0.81
N ASP A 124 -18.25 5.32 2.04
CA ASP A 124 -17.08 5.15 2.89
C ASP A 124 -16.21 4.02 2.36
N VAL A 125 -14.89 4.19 2.42
CA VAL A 125 -13.95 3.13 2.00
C VAL A 125 -14.12 1.96 2.94
N LEU A 126 -14.54 0.81 2.42
CA LEU A 126 -14.68 -0.39 3.23
C LEU A 126 -13.29 -0.89 3.67
N PRO A 127 -13.13 -1.42 4.89
CA PRO A 127 -11.88 -2.06 5.33
C PRO A 127 -11.32 -3.06 4.31
N GLY A 128 -12.20 -3.85 3.68
CA GLY A 128 -11.82 -4.80 2.64
C GLY A 128 -11.18 -4.17 1.39
N GLU A 129 -11.52 -2.93 1.04
CA GLU A 129 -10.86 -2.22 -0.07
C GLU A 129 -9.43 -1.80 0.29
N ALA A 130 -9.25 -1.29 1.51
CA ALA A 130 -7.94 -0.88 2.00
C ALA A 130 -7.01 -2.10 2.14
N GLU A 131 -7.56 -3.21 2.63
CA GLU A 131 -6.90 -4.51 2.70
C GLU A 131 -6.50 -5.02 1.32
N TRP A 132 -7.42 -5.01 0.36
CA TRP A 132 -7.12 -5.42 -1.01
C TRP A 132 -5.99 -4.59 -1.62
N ASN A 133 -6.00 -3.27 -1.43
CA ASN A 133 -4.93 -2.41 -1.94
C ASN A 133 -3.56 -2.77 -1.34
N LEU A 134 -3.51 -3.10 -0.05
CA LEU A 134 -2.27 -3.56 0.61
C LEU A 134 -1.81 -4.91 0.04
N ASP A 135 -2.73 -5.85 -0.17
CA ASP A 135 -2.43 -7.17 -0.75
C ASP A 135 -1.83 -7.02 -2.17
N VAL A 136 -2.38 -6.12 -2.99
CA VAL A 136 -1.84 -5.86 -4.32
C VAL A 136 -0.45 -5.21 -4.24
N VAL A 137 -0.23 -4.26 -3.34
CA VAL A 137 1.10 -3.66 -3.13
C VAL A 137 2.12 -4.74 -2.76
N GLU A 138 1.78 -5.64 -1.85
CA GLU A 138 2.63 -6.75 -1.41
C GLU A 138 2.94 -7.71 -2.57
N ALA A 139 1.93 -8.10 -3.36
CA ALA A 139 2.13 -8.94 -4.54
C ALA A 139 3.04 -8.28 -5.59
N LEU A 140 2.91 -6.97 -5.79
CA LEU A 140 3.78 -6.23 -6.72
C LEU A 140 5.20 -6.09 -6.19
N PHE A 141 5.41 -6.04 -4.86
CA PHE A 141 6.77 -6.11 -4.30
C PHE A 141 7.50 -7.38 -4.71
N ASP A 142 6.79 -8.51 -4.64
CA ASP A 142 7.35 -9.78 -5.03
C ASP A 142 7.72 -9.80 -6.51
N VAL A 143 6.81 -9.39 -7.39
CA VAL A 143 7.01 -9.43 -8.84
C VAL A 143 8.11 -8.47 -9.31
N TYR A 144 8.13 -7.23 -8.81
CA TYR A 144 9.00 -6.19 -9.35
C TYR A 144 10.32 -6.00 -8.63
N TYR A 145 10.41 -6.34 -7.35
CA TYR A 145 11.61 -6.07 -6.55
C TYR A 145 12.27 -7.35 -6.02
N VAL A 146 11.50 -8.27 -5.44
CA VAL A 146 12.06 -9.45 -4.77
C VAL A 146 12.49 -10.51 -5.78
N GLN A 147 11.60 -10.95 -6.67
CA GLN A 147 11.91 -11.99 -7.65
C GLN A 147 13.07 -11.60 -8.59
N PRO A 148 13.11 -10.38 -9.18
CA PRO A 148 14.22 -9.98 -10.02
C PRO A 148 15.56 -9.96 -9.26
N ALA A 149 15.57 -9.51 -8.00
CA ALA A 149 16.77 -9.51 -7.18
C ALA A 149 17.27 -10.94 -6.88
N ILE A 150 16.36 -11.85 -6.51
CA ILE A 150 16.71 -13.26 -6.28
C ILE A 150 17.27 -13.89 -7.56
N LEU A 151 16.64 -13.63 -8.71
CA LEU A 151 17.10 -14.15 -10.00
C LEU A 151 18.47 -13.58 -10.37
N ALA A 152 18.72 -12.28 -10.15
CA ALA A 152 20.01 -11.66 -10.41
C ALA A 152 21.14 -12.30 -9.59
N VAL A 153 20.92 -12.53 -8.28
CA VAL A 153 21.89 -13.20 -7.41
C VAL A 153 22.17 -14.64 -7.88
N LYS A 154 21.11 -15.40 -8.21
CA LYS A 154 21.26 -16.78 -8.73
C LYS A 154 22.03 -16.80 -10.05
N LYS A 155 21.70 -15.90 -10.99
CA LYS A 155 22.41 -15.75 -12.27
C LYS A 155 23.87 -15.41 -12.06
N ALA A 156 24.19 -14.46 -11.18
CA ALA A 156 25.57 -14.10 -10.86
C ALA A 156 26.38 -15.28 -10.29
N ALA A 157 25.78 -16.04 -9.37
CA ALA A 157 26.41 -17.23 -8.79
C ALA A 157 26.67 -18.33 -9.84
N ILE A 158 25.73 -18.54 -10.77
CA ILE A 158 25.92 -19.49 -11.88
C ILE A 158 27.00 -19.00 -12.84
N ASN A 159 26.99 -17.71 -13.21
CA ASN A 159 27.97 -17.14 -14.11
C ASN A 159 29.39 -17.16 -13.54
N ALA A 160 29.56 -16.98 -12.22
CA ALA A 160 30.84 -17.15 -11.55
C ALA A 160 31.37 -18.59 -11.72
N LYS A 161 30.52 -19.60 -11.51
CA LYS A 161 30.89 -21.02 -11.71
C LYS A 161 31.20 -21.35 -13.16
N LEU A 162 30.47 -20.76 -14.12
CA LEU A 162 30.74 -20.95 -15.55
C LEU A 162 32.08 -20.33 -15.95
N ALA A 163 32.41 -19.15 -15.42
CA ALA A 163 33.69 -18.49 -15.66
C ALA A 163 34.87 -19.32 -15.13
N GLU A 164 34.77 -19.89 -13.92
CA GLU A 164 35.76 -20.82 -13.37
C GLU A 164 35.94 -22.07 -14.25
N ALA A 165 34.87 -22.53 -14.88
CA ALA A 165 34.86 -23.68 -15.80
C ALA A 165 35.21 -23.33 -17.25
N GLY A 166 35.57 -22.07 -17.56
CA GLY A 166 35.87 -21.61 -18.93
C GLY A 166 34.69 -21.64 -19.90
N LYS A 167 33.45 -21.63 -19.38
CA LYS A 167 32.20 -21.68 -20.16
C LYS A 167 31.58 -20.28 -20.30
N PRO A 168 30.84 -20.00 -21.39
CA PRO A 168 30.18 -18.72 -21.59
C PRO A 168 29.08 -18.49 -20.55
N SER A 169 28.84 -17.22 -20.22
CA SER A 169 27.81 -16.79 -19.27
C SER A 169 26.40 -16.97 -19.84
N ILE A 170 25.43 -17.20 -18.94
CA ILE A 170 24.00 -17.22 -19.28
C ILE A 170 23.40 -15.81 -19.23
N SER A 171 22.48 -15.54 -20.17
CA SER A 171 21.72 -14.28 -20.29
C SER A 171 20.59 -14.15 -19.27
#